data_AF-A0A7Y4WUT4-F1
#
_entry.id   AF-A0A7Y4WUT4-F1
#
_cell.length_a   1.000
_cell.length_b   1.000
_cell.length_c   1.000
_cell.angle_alpha   90.00
_cell.angle_beta   90.00
_cell.angle_gamma   90.00
#
_symmetry.space_group_name_H-M   'P 1'
#
loop_
_entity.id
_entity.type
_entity.pdbx_description
1 polymer ?
#
loop_
_entity_poly.entity_id
_entity_poly.type
_entity_poly.pdbx_seq_one_letter_code
_entity_poly.pdbx_strand_id
1 'polypeptide(L)'
;MRTLFLAALLAVLPLTAPLHADARSDARKQVEFGINVAQRGLWREAIYRWERAVEIDPTYPAAQNNLAIGYEHEGDLEKARAAYERALELDPNNLMIRQNYELFREINDRTTRTDDR
;
A
#
# COMPACT_ATOMS: atom_id res chain seq x y z
N MET A 1 32.55 -12.86 -50.11
CA MET A 1 31.17 -13.32 -50.41
C MET A 1 30.80 -14.40 -49.40
N ARG A 2 29.64 -14.24 -48.73
CA ARG A 2 28.87 -15.29 -48.01
C ARG A 2 29.52 -15.77 -46.68
N THR A 3 28.87 -15.81 -45.52
CA THR A 3 27.45 -15.71 -45.13
C THR A 3 27.38 -15.36 -43.63
N LEU A 4 26.39 -14.53 -43.27
CA LEU A 4 25.95 -14.24 -41.90
C LEU A 4 25.35 -15.49 -41.24
N PHE A 5 25.58 -15.65 -39.94
CA PHE A 5 24.65 -16.37 -39.06
C PHE A 5 24.37 -15.53 -37.81
N LEU A 6 23.09 -15.20 -37.65
CA LEU A 6 22.45 -14.74 -36.42
C LEU A 6 22.62 -15.79 -35.31
N ALA A 7 22.72 -15.34 -34.06
CA ALA A 7 21.78 -15.65 -32.96
C ALA A 7 22.50 -15.60 -31.61
N ALA A 8 22.14 -14.65 -30.76
CA ALA A 8 22.21 -14.72 -29.30
C ALA A 8 21.63 -13.41 -28.76
N LEU A 9 20.70 -13.33 -27.82
CA LEU A 9 19.90 -14.31 -27.12
C LEU A 9 18.80 -13.40 -26.53
N LEU A 10 17.56 -13.50 -26.99
CA LEU A 10 16.45 -12.87 -26.29
C LEU A 10 16.39 -13.57 -24.94
N ALA A 11 16.82 -12.90 -23.88
CA ALA A 11 16.60 -13.36 -22.52
C ALA A 11 15.09 -13.37 -22.28
N VAL A 12 14.48 -14.54 -22.52
CA VAL A 12 13.14 -14.83 -22.04
C VAL A 12 13.26 -14.92 -20.53
N LEU A 13 12.95 -13.83 -19.82
CA LEU A 13 12.73 -13.88 -18.38
C LEU A 13 11.61 -14.90 -18.13
N PRO A 14 11.83 -15.93 -17.31
CA PRO A 14 10.79 -16.91 -17.05
C PRO A 14 9.69 -16.23 -16.22
N LEU A 15 8.47 -16.20 -16.78
CA LEU A 15 7.25 -15.87 -16.06
C LEU A 15 6.95 -17.00 -15.06
N THR A 16 7.54 -16.94 -13.87
CA THR A 16 7.19 -17.85 -12.77
C THR A 16 6.41 -17.09 -11.70
N ALA A 17 5.09 -17.29 -11.66
CA ALA A 17 4.31 -17.13 -10.42
C ALA A 17 4.13 -18.54 -9.81
N PRO A 18 4.15 -18.71 -8.46
CA PRO A 18 3.67 -17.74 -7.49
C PRO A 18 4.65 -17.52 -6.32
N LEU A 19 5.58 -16.56 -6.44
CA LEU A 19 6.24 -15.99 -5.25
C LEU A 19 5.25 -15.16 -4.40
N HIS A 20 4.14 -14.71 -5.01
CA HIS A 20 3.22 -13.73 -4.42
C HIS A 20 2.11 -14.34 -3.55
N ALA A 21 1.70 -15.59 -3.75
CA ALA A 21 0.59 -16.16 -2.97
C ALA A 21 0.99 -16.38 -1.51
N ASP A 22 2.21 -16.88 -1.29
CA ASP A 22 2.78 -17.08 0.05
C ASP A 22 3.09 -15.73 0.72
N ALA A 23 3.75 -14.81 -0.02
CA ALA A 23 4.02 -13.45 0.44
C ALA A 23 2.75 -12.68 0.82
N ARG A 24 1.70 -12.72 -0.01
CA ARG A 24 0.42 -12.07 0.31
C ARG A 24 -0.22 -12.66 1.56
N SER A 25 -0.09 -13.97 1.76
CA SER A 25 -0.62 -14.63 2.95
C SER A 25 0.06 -14.12 4.23
N ASP A 26 1.37 -13.89 4.19
CA ASP A 26 2.15 -13.37 5.31
C ASP A 26 1.94 -11.87 5.53
N ALA A 27 1.85 -11.09 4.45
CA ALA A 27 1.47 -9.68 4.51
C ALA A 27 0.08 -9.51 5.14
N ARG A 28 -0.88 -10.37 4.77
CA ARG A 28 -2.21 -10.39 5.38
C ARG A 28 -2.17 -10.65 6.88
N LYS A 29 -1.35 -11.59 7.36
CA LYS A 29 -1.19 -11.82 8.81
C LYS A 29 -0.69 -10.58 9.54
N GLN A 30 0.26 -9.85 8.95
CA GLN A 30 0.72 -8.58 9.52
C GLN A 30 -0.39 -7.51 9.52
N VAL A 31 -1.20 -7.43 8.46
CA VAL A 31 -2.37 -6.53 8.40
C VAL A 31 -3.40 -6.85 9.50
N GLU A 32 -3.78 -8.12 9.62
CA GLU A 32 -4.73 -8.59 10.63
C GLU A 32 -4.23 -8.31 12.05
N PHE A 33 -2.94 -8.54 12.32
CA PHE A 33 -2.33 -8.20 13.60
C PHE A 33 -2.38 -6.68 13.83
N GLY A 34 -1.99 -5.88 12.84
CA GLY A 34 -2.02 -4.42 12.91
C GLY A 34 -3.42 -3.87 13.24
N ILE A 35 -4.46 -4.43 12.62
CA ILE A 35 -5.86 -4.10 12.93
C ILE A 35 -6.20 -4.44 14.38
N ASN A 36 -5.81 -5.62 14.87
CA ASN A 36 -6.10 -6.03 16.24
C ASN A 36 -5.46 -5.11 17.29
N VAL A 37 -4.21 -4.68 17.07
CA VAL A 37 -3.52 -3.79 18.01
C VAL A 37 -3.99 -2.34 17.89
N ALA A 38 -4.37 -1.87 16.69
CA ALA A 38 -5.01 -0.57 16.50
C ALA A 38 -6.34 -0.47 17.26
N GLN A 39 -7.17 -1.52 17.22
CA GLN A 39 -8.41 -1.60 18.02
C GLN A 39 -8.18 -1.49 19.53
N ARG A 40 -6.95 -1.75 20.00
CA ARG A 40 -6.52 -1.60 21.40
C ARG A 40 -5.81 -0.26 21.66
N GLY A 41 -5.79 0.65 20.70
CA GLY A 41 -5.14 1.96 20.78
C GLY A 41 -3.62 1.94 20.58
N LEU A 42 -3.04 0.80 20.18
CA LEU A 42 -1.59 0.64 19.99
C LEU A 42 -1.17 1.02 18.56
N TRP A 43 -1.39 2.28 18.19
CA TRP A 43 -1.26 2.76 16.81
C TRP A 43 0.15 2.66 16.23
N ARG A 44 1.19 2.91 17.02
CA ARG A 44 2.59 2.76 16.57
C ARG A 44 2.95 1.32 16.22
N GLU A 45 2.44 0.35 16.99
CA GLU A 45 2.62 -1.07 16.67
C GLU A 45 1.81 -1.44 15.42
N ALA A 46 0.60 -0.89 15.26
CA ALA A 46 -0.20 -1.11 14.07
C ALA A 46 0.52 -0.64 12.80
N ILE A 47 1.07 0.58 12.82
CA ILE A 47 1.88 1.15 11.74
C ILE A 47 3.06 0.25 11.43
N TYR A 48 3.85 -0.15 12.44
CA TYR A 48 4.98 -1.05 12.26
C TYR A 48 4.57 -2.35 11.54
N ARG A 49 3.42 -2.92 11.91
CA ARG A 49 2.91 -4.16 11.29
C ARG A 49 2.46 -3.92 9.86
N TRP A 50 1.83 -2.80 9.57
CA TRP A 50 1.42 -2.45 8.21
C TRP A 50 2.61 -2.11 7.31
N GLU A 51 3.66 -1.47 7.82
CA GLU A 51 4.94 -1.28 7.11
C GLU A 51 5.56 -2.65 6.74
N ARG A 52 5.61 -3.58 7.70
CA ARG A 52 6.06 -4.96 7.44
C ARG A 52 5.21 -5.66 6.39
N ALA A 53 3.89 -5.44 6.39
CA ALA A 53 3.01 -6.00 5.37
C ALA A 53 3.34 -5.46 3.96
N VAL A 54 3.63 -4.15 3.85
CA VAL A 54 4.06 -3.52 2.60
C VAL A 54 5.43 -4.03 2.15
N GLU A 55 6.37 -4.28 3.07
CA GLU A 55 7.67 -4.87 2.74
C GLU A 55 7.55 -6.31 2.23
N ILE A 56 6.61 -7.09 2.78
CA ILE A 56 6.38 -8.48 2.37
C ILE A 56 5.67 -8.55 1.01
N ASP A 57 4.59 -7.79 0.83
CA ASP A 57 3.87 -7.68 -0.45
C ASP A 57 3.59 -6.19 -0.78
N PRO A 58 4.48 -5.55 -1.56
CA PRO A 58 4.31 -4.17 -1.99
C PRO A 58 3.09 -3.94 -2.91
N THR A 59 2.48 -5.02 -3.39
CA THR A 59 1.32 -5.00 -4.29
C THR A 59 0.00 -5.27 -3.56
N TYR A 60 0.01 -5.34 -2.22
CA TYR A 60 -1.19 -5.59 -1.43
C TYR A 60 -1.93 -4.29 -1.07
N PRO A 61 -3.08 -3.98 -1.70
CA PRO A 61 -3.74 -2.68 -1.52
C PRO A 61 -4.21 -2.46 -0.07
N ALA A 62 -4.63 -3.53 0.61
CA ALA A 62 -5.10 -3.43 1.99
C ALA A 62 -3.98 -3.03 2.96
N ALA A 63 -2.73 -3.45 2.72
CA ALA A 63 -1.60 -3.04 3.55
C ALA A 63 -1.36 -1.53 3.43
N GLN A 64 -1.36 -1.00 2.20
CA GLN A 64 -1.23 0.44 1.95
C GLN A 64 -2.38 1.25 2.55
N ASN A 65 -3.63 0.80 2.38
CA ASN A 65 -4.79 1.48 2.97
C ASN A 65 -4.73 1.52 4.50
N ASN A 66 -4.37 0.42 5.16
CA ASN A 66 -4.25 0.42 6.63
C ASN A 66 -3.08 1.29 7.10
N LEU A 67 -1.95 1.26 6.38
CA LEU A 67 -0.82 2.14 6.66
C LEU A 67 -1.21 3.62 6.54
N ALA A 68 -2.02 3.97 5.54
CA ALA A 68 -2.56 5.32 5.37
C ALA A 68 -3.40 5.76 6.59
N ILE A 69 -4.31 4.91 7.06
CA ILE A 69 -5.12 5.15 8.27
C ILE A 69 -4.21 5.32 9.50
N GLY A 70 -3.14 4.52 9.61
CA GLY A 70 -2.16 4.67 10.69
C GLY A 70 -1.45 6.01 10.67
N TYR A 71 -0.97 6.45 9.51
CA TYR A 71 -0.33 7.75 9.35
C TYR A 71 -1.30 8.91 9.59
N GLU A 72 -2.55 8.79 9.13
CA GLU A 72 -3.62 9.74 9.42
C GLU A 72 -3.82 9.89 10.94
N HIS A 73 -3.88 8.77 11.67
CA HIS A 73 -4.02 8.79 13.12
C HIS A 73 -2.85 9.50 13.84
N GLU A 74 -1.62 9.32 13.39
CA GLU A 74 -0.44 10.01 13.96
C GLU A 74 -0.27 11.45 13.44
N GLY A 75 -1.12 11.91 12.51
CA GLY A 75 -1.06 13.25 11.92
C GLY A 75 0.00 13.43 10.83
N ASP A 76 0.61 12.36 10.33
CA ASP A 76 1.54 12.39 9.20
C ASP A 76 0.77 12.38 7.87
N LEU A 77 0.06 13.49 7.60
CA LEU A 77 -0.94 13.58 6.54
C LEU A 77 -0.34 13.40 5.13
N GLU A 78 0.92 13.80 4.93
CA GLU A 78 1.62 13.60 3.66
C GLU A 78 1.87 12.11 3.38
N LYS A 79 2.32 11.35 4.38
CA LYS A 79 2.46 9.89 4.23
C LYS A 79 1.12 9.19 4.10
N ALA A 80 0.10 9.65 4.82
CA ALA A 80 -1.26 9.12 4.68
C ALA A 80 -1.77 9.27 3.24
N ARG A 81 -1.63 10.47 2.66
CA ARG A 81 -1.99 10.74 1.25
C ARG A 81 -1.26 9.80 0.29
N ALA A 82 0.06 9.70 0.41
CA ALA A 82 0.87 8.86 -0.47
C ALA A 82 0.46 7.38 -0.39
N ALA A 83 0.17 6.88 0.81
CA ALA A 83 -0.26 5.49 1.02
C ALA A 83 -1.67 5.23 0.45
N TYR A 84 -2.63 6.15 0.63
CA TYR A 84 -3.96 6.04 0.02
C TYR A 84 -3.90 6.04 -1.51
N GLU A 85 -3.10 6.94 -2.09
CA GLU A 85 -2.89 7.01 -3.55
C GLU A 85 -2.30 5.70 -4.06
N ARG A 86 -1.28 5.17 -3.39
CA ARG A 86 -0.70 3.87 -3.73
C ARG A 86 -1.71 2.72 -3.63
N ALA A 87 -2.57 2.73 -2.62
CA ALA A 87 -3.61 1.72 -2.45
C ALA A 87 -4.62 1.74 -3.62
N LEU A 88 -5.02 2.94 -4.08
CA LEU A 88 -5.90 3.12 -5.24
C LEU A 88 -5.22 2.82 -6.58
N GLU A 89 -3.92 3.07 -6.73
CA GLU A 89 -3.17 2.62 -7.91
C GLU A 89 -3.18 1.09 -8.04
N LEU A 90 -3.06 0.38 -6.92
CA LEU A 90 -3.05 -1.08 -6.88
C LEU A 90 -4.45 -1.69 -7.08
N ASP A 91 -5.50 -1.05 -6.57
CA ASP A 91 -6.88 -1.47 -6.77
C ASP A 91 -7.82 -0.26 -6.98
N PRO A 92 -7.91 0.25 -8.23
CA PRO A 92 -8.68 1.46 -8.53
C PRO A 92 -10.19 1.32 -8.30
N ASN A 93 -10.70 0.09 -8.28
CA ASN A 93 -12.13 -0.19 -8.16
C ASN A 93 -12.55 -0.50 -6.72
N ASN A 94 -11.62 -0.42 -5.76
CA ASN A 94 -11.92 -0.67 -4.36
C ASN A 94 -12.73 0.48 -3.74
N LEU A 95 -14.02 0.23 -3.52
CA LEU A 95 -14.92 1.23 -2.94
C LEU A 95 -14.50 1.65 -1.52
N MET A 96 -14.01 0.72 -0.71
CA MET A 96 -13.60 1.00 0.67
C MET A 96 -12.38 1.94 0.70
N ILE A 97 -11.36 1.65 -0.10
CA ILE A 97 -10.15 2.49 -0.18
C ILE A 97 -10.51 3.89 -0.69
N ARG A 98 -11.38 3.97 -1.70
CA ARG A 98 -11.88 5.23 -2.24
C ARG A 98 -12.60 6.06 -1.16
N GLN A 99 -13.52 5.43 -0.42
CA GLN A 99 -14.26 6.08 0.66
C GLN A 99 -13.33 6.59 1.77
N ASN A 100 -12.34 5.79 2.18
CA ASN A 100 -11.35 6.21 3.18
C ASN A 100 -10.54 7.42 2.68
N TYR A 101 -10.06 7.39 1.44
CA TYR A 101 -9.28 8.50 0.90
C TYR A 101 -10.12 9.77 0.69
N GLU A 102 -11.36 9.63 0.26
CA GLU A 102 -12.30 10.76 0.14
C GLU A 102 -12.55 11.41 1.51
N LEU A 103 -12.80 10.61 2.55
CA LEU A 103 -12.97 11.11 3.92
C LEU A 103 -11.72 11.84 4.43
N PHE A 104 -10.53 11.23 4.24
CA PHE A 104 -9.25 11.84 4.59
C PHE A 104 -9.08 13.22 3.92
N ARG A 105 -9.32 13.31 2.61
CA ARG A 105 -9.20 14.57 1.87
C ARG A 105 -10.19 15.62 2.36
N GLU A 106 -11.44 15.24 2.60
CA GLU A 106 -12.45 16.18 3.08
C GLU A 106 -12.11 16.76 4.45
N ILE A 107 -11.59 15.93 5.37
CA ILE A 107 -11.16 16.39 6.68
C ILE A 107 -9.96 17.33 6.56
N ASN A 108 -8.95 16.97 5.75
CA ASN A 108 -7.72 17.76 5.61
C ASN A 108 -7.90 19.06 4.79
N ASP A 109 -8.76 19.07 3.78
CA ASP A 109 -9.06 20.27 3.01
C ASP A 109 -9.86 21.29 3.85
N ARG A 110 -10.58 20.83 4.88
CA ARG A 110 -11.30 21.72 5.81
C ARG A 110 -10.34 22.35 6.82
N THR A 111 -9.39 21.60 7.37
CA THR A 111 -8.42 22.13 8.34
C THR A 111 -7.55 23.22 7.70
N THR A 112 -6.99 22.94 6.52
CA THR A 112 -6.16 23.91 5.77
C THR A 112 -6.87 25.22 5.44
N ARG A 113 -8.15 25.19 5.06
CA ARG A 113 -8.94 26.41 4.80
C ARG A 113 -9.28 27.23 6.04
N THR A 114 -9.20 26.64 7.23
CA THR A 114 -9.54 27.33 8.48
C THR A 114 -8.34 28.10 9.03
N ASP A 115 -7.12 27.62 8.75
CA ASP A 115 -5.86 28.27 9.16
C ASP A 115 -5.50 29.50 8.29
N ASP A 116 -6.08 29.62 7.09
CA ASP A 116 -5.88 30.75 6.16
C ASP A 116 -6.81 31.96 6.43
N ARG A 117 -7.63 31.95 7.50
CA ARG A 117 -8.58 33.03 7.85
C ARG A 117 -8.21 33.74 9.15
#